data_AF-A0A2E3B9V9-F1
#
_entry.id   AF-A0A2E3B9V9-F1
#
_cell.length_a   1.000
_cell.length_b   1.000
_cell.length_c   1.000
_cell.angle_alpha   90.00
_cell.angle_beta   90.00
_cell.angle_gamma   90.00
#
_symmetry.space_group_name_H-M   'P 1'
#
loop_
_entity.id
_entity.type
_entity.pdbx_description
1 polymer ?
#
loop_
_entity_poly.entity_id
_entity_poly.type
_entity_poly.pdbx_seq_one_letter_code
_entity_poly.pdbx_strand_id
1 'polypeptide(L)'
;MGNDAADTTGDFSALKLVGANAGALGNDSEIINNLDLAINLGDSTTTIKNLGTSASAGLGKLENAGVVGDYKDWTSSMAIQMNASVEVTDMNLGVFGYTKEQANILGQSHSNTLAVKADLDAGAVGTVTYDANGVATSDDAADATLVGTYNGTLDSVKNTIATGSAIQVSGVTVSAAGGGAIDLNQVIWAVGGDASVAGSTSGVYIQLGAMDMDIGVDAIAIGGSSIGSLEINGLELAGMTQRIYGH
;
A
#
# COMPACT_ATOMS: atom_id res chain seq x y z
N MET A 1 -3.94 1.94 -14.10
CA MET A 1 -5.22 2.63 -14.32
C MET A 1 -5.08 3.95 -13.62
N GLY A 2 -5.39 5.07 -14.30
CA GLY A 2 -5.64 6.31 -13.58
C GLY A 2 -6.87 6.17 -12.69
N ASN A 3 -7.20 7.23 -11.95
CA ASN A 3 -8.23 7.18 -10.90
C ASN A 3 -9.63 6.69 -11.35
N ASP A 4 -9.90 6.55 -12.65
CA ASP A 4 -11.00 5.77 -13.20
C ASP A 4 -10.64 5.08 -14.53
N ALA A 5 -11.57 4.26 -15.02
CA ALA A 5 -11.43 3.50 -16.27
C ALA A 5 -11.41 4.37 -17.55
N ALA A 6 -11.64 5.68 -17.46
CA ALA A 6 -11.61 6.61 -18.58
C ALA A 6 -10.23 7.27 -18.74
N ASP A 7 -9.35 7.20 -17.72
CA ASP A 7 -7.99 7.69 -17.82
C ASP A 7 -7.06 6.67 -18.52
N THR A 8 -7.10 6.71 -19.86
CA THR A 8 -6.25 5.90 -20.74
C THR A 8 -4.88 6.53 -21.02
N THR A 9 -4.66 7.76 -20.57
CA THR A 9 -3.44 8.55 -20.81
C THR A 9 -2.54 8.65 -19.58
N GLY A 10 -3.05 8.28 -18.39
CA GLY A 10 -2.33 8.40 -17.12
C GLY A 10 -2.29 9.82 -16.60
N ASP A 11 -3.29 10.64 -16.94
CA ASP A 11 -3.33 12.06 -16.59
C ASP A 11 -3.81 12.30 -15.13
N PHE A 12 -4.36 11.28 -14.46
CA PHE A 12 -4.99 11.39 -13.14
C PHE A 12 -4.52 10.33 -12.12
N SER A 13 -3.97 10.82 -11.02
CA SER A 13 -3.53 10.01 -9.87
C SER A 13 -4.66 9.58 -8.93
N ALA A 14 -4.49 8.44 -8.26
CA ALA A 14 -5.27 8.05 -7.08
C ALA A 14 -4.95 8.92 -5.84
N LEU A 15 -3.73 9.48 -5.76
CA LEU A 15 -3.32 10.43 -4.72
C LEU A 15 -2.32 11.46 -5.28
N LYS A 16 -2.85 12.63 -5.69
CA LYS A 16 -2.07 13.76 -6.19
C LYS A 16 -1.53 14.61 -5.05
N LEU A 17 -0.21 14.71 -4.89
CA LEU A 17 0.37 15.81 -4.12
C LEU A 17 0.53 17.03 -5.03
N VAL A 18 -0.31 18.02 -4.82
CA VAL A 18 -0.17 19.33 -5.44
C VAL A 18 0.91 20.08 -4.66
N GLY A 19 2.03 20.42 -5.31
CA GLY A 19 3.00 21.33 -4.73
C GLY A 19 2.37 22.71 -4.41
N ALA A 20 3.00 23.50 -3.55
CA ALA A 20 2.47 24.80 -3.07
C ALA A 20 2.11 25.83 -4.17
N ASN A 21 2.50 25.58 -5.43
CA ASN A 21 2.10 26.35 -6.60
C ASN A 21 1.14 25.54 -7.47
N ALA A 22 -0.15 25.56 -7.12
CA ALA A 22 -1.22 25.01 -7.94
C ALA A 22 -1.39 25.86 -9.21
N GLY A 23 -0.82 25.43 -10.33
CA GLY A 23 -0.92 26.06 -11.64
C GLY A 23 -0.49 25.10 -12.74
N ALA A 24 -0.67 25.46 -14.01
CA ALA A 24 -0.39 24.63 -15.20
C ALA A 24 1.09 24.20 -15.38
N LEU A 25 1.97 24.59 -14.45
CA LEU A 25 3.41 24.29 -14.38
C LEU A 25 3.80 23.72 -13.00
N GLY A 26 2.83 23.37 -12.16
CA GLY A 26 3.04 22.87 -10.81
C GLY A 26 3.56 21.44 -10.82
N ASN A 27 4.57 21.16 -9.99
CA ASN A 27 5.15 19.83 -9.78
C ASN A 27 4.08 18.86 -9.27
N ASP A 28 3.38 18.23 -10.21
CA ASP A 28 2.49 17.11 -9.97
C ASP A 28 3.38 15.89 -9.72
N SER A 29 3.74 15.67 -8.44
CA SER A 29 4.46 14.46 -8.05
C SER A 29 3.44 13.47 -7.50
N GLU A 30 3.22 12.42 -8.26
CA GLU A 30 2.38 11.30 -7.90
C GLU A 30 3.18 10.35 -6.99
N ILE A 31 2.69 10.15 -5.76
CA ILE A 31 3.34 9.27 -4.77
C ILE A 31 2.84 7.83 -4.89
N ILE A 32 1.66 7.60 -5.47
CA ILE A 32 1.15 6.25 -5.72
C ILE A 32 0.45 6.26 -7.07
N ASN A 33 1.12 5.69 -8.08
CA ASN A 33 0.65 5.57 -9.44
C ASN A 33 -0.29 4.36 -9.64
N ASN A 34 -0.15 3.34 -8.80
CA ASN A 34 -1.09 2.23 -8.76
C ASN A 34 -1.06 1.60 -7.36
N LEU A 35 -2.23 1.19 -6.86
CA LEU A 35 -2.34 0.37 -5.66
C LEU A 35 -3.40 -0.70 -5.92
N ASP A 36 -2.96 -1.94 -5.90
CA ASP A 36 -3.82 -3.10 -5.81
C ASP A 36 -3.57 -3.79 -4.47
N LEU A 37 -4.63 -4.17 -3.77
CA LEU A 37 -4.57 -4.66 -2.40
C LEU A 37 -5.62 -5.73 -2.16
N ALA A 38 -5.16 -6.95 -1.91
CA ALA A 38 -5.97 -8.08 -1.48
C ALA A 38 -5.76 -8.34 0.02
N ILE A 39 -6.87 -8.33 0.76
CA ILE A 39 -6.90 -8.57 2.20
C ILE A 39 -7.86 -9.72 2.49
N ASN A 40 -7.40 -10.70 3.25
CA ASN A 40 -8.29 -11.64 3.92
C ASN A 40 -8.63 -11.12 5.32
N LEU A 41 -9.92 -11.00 5.59
CA LEU A 41 -10.42 -10.77 6.94
C LEU A 41 -10.97 -12.11 7.44
N GLY A 42 -10.40 -12.62 8.51
CA GLY A 42 -10.90 -13.83 9.15
C GLY A 42 -12.06 -13.52 10.11
N ASP A 43 -12.40 -14.52 10.91
CA ASP A 43 -13.48 -14.37 11.89
C ASP A 43 -13.17 -13.28 12.90
N SER A 44 -14.12 -12.37 13.09
CA SER A 44 -14.06 -11.36 14.12
C SER A 44 -15.16 -11.58 15.15
N THR A 45 -14.77 -11.54 16.42
CA THR A 45 -15.69 -11.69 17.55
C THR A 45 -15.50 -10.54 18.52
N THR A 46 -16.60 -10.01 19.02
CA THR A 46 -16.62 -9.12 20.18
C THR A 46 -17.52 -9.74 21.23
N THR A 47 -16.95 -10.04 22.40
CA THR A 47 -17.66 -10.67 23.51
C THR A 47 -17.62 -9.75 24.72
N ILE A 48 -18.81 -9.39 25.22
CA ILE A 48 -18.93 -8.72 26.52
C ILE A 48 -19.04 -9.81 27.59
N LYS A 49 -18.02 -9.90 28.44
CA LYS A 49 -17.95 -10.86 29.54
C LYS A 49 -18.42 -10.20 30.83
N ASN A 50 -19.53 -10.69 31.37
CA ASN A 50 -19.87 -10.46 32.77
C ASN A 50 -18.99 -11.37 33.63
N LEU A 51 -18.10 -10.76 34.42
CA LEU A 51 -17.12 -11.48 35.25
C LEU A 51 -17.61 -11.66 36.68
N GLY A 52 -18.59 -10.86 37.10
CA GLY A 52 -19.11 -10.86 38.45
C GLY A 52 -20.04 -12.02 38.75
N THR A 53 -19.94 -12.53 39.98
CA THR A 53 -20.96 -13.43 40.55
C THR A 53 -21.42 -12.89 41.90
N SER A 54 -22.56 -13.36 42.39
CA SER A 54 -23.04 -13.04 43.74
C SER A 54 -22.06 -13.52 44.83
N ALA A 55 -21.34 -14.62 44.60
CA ALA A 55 -20.32 -15.15 45.50
C ALA A 55 -19.06 -14.27 45.59
N SER A 56 -18.84 -13.40 44.61
CA SER A 56 -17.66 -12.55 44.49
C SER A 56 -17.98 -11.05 44.54
N ALA A 57 -19.12 -10.69 45.17
CA ALA A 57 -19.62 -9.31 45.28
C ALA A 57 -19.69 -8.58 43.93
N GLY A 58 -19.99 -9.30 42.84
CA GLY A 58 -20.11 -8.73 41.50
C GLY A 58 -18.79 -8.49 40.77
N LEU A 59 -17.65 -9.00 41.26
CA LEU A 59 -16.35 -8.89 40.60
C LEU A 59 -15.80 -10.27 40.22
N GLY A 60 -15.01 -10.37 39.16
CA GLY A 60 -14.29 -11.57 38.78
C GLY A 60 -12.90 -11.25 38.27
N LYS A 61 -12.00 -12.24 38.31
CA LYS A 61 -10.62 -12.07 37.83
C LYS A 61 -10.58 -11.80 36.33
N LEU A 62 -9.65 -10.93 35.92
CA LEU A 62 -9.47 -10.54 34.52
C LEU A 62 -8.82 -11.62 33.65
N GLU A 63 -8.11 -12.59 34.23
CA GLU A 63 -7.61 -13.76 33.50
C GLU A 63 -8.75 -14.53 32.78
N ASN A 64 -9.96 -14.53 33.36
CA ASN A 64 -11.15 -15.12 32.75
C ASN A 64 -11.63 -14.36 31.49
N ALA A 65 -11.19 -13.11 31.33
CA ALA A 65 -11.43 -12.29 30.15
C ALA A 65 -10.30 -12.37 29.11
N GLY A 66 -9.23 -13.13 29.37
CA GLY A 66 -8.06 -13.19 28.49
C GLY A 66 -6.99 -12.15 28.79
N VAL A 67 -7.09 -11.42 29.92
CA VAL A 67 -6.03 -10.49 30.33
C VAL A 67 -4.80 -11.27 30.81
N VAL A 68 -3.63 -10.88 30.32
CA VAL A 68 -2.32 -11.49 30.65
C VAL A 68 -1.41 -10.50 31.40
N GLY A 69 -0.29 -11.01 31.91
CA GLY A 69 0.72 -10.22 32.63
C GLY A 69 0.26 -9.76 34.02
N ASP A 70 0.72 -8.58 34.44
CA ASP A 70 0.52 -8.05 35.80
C ASP A 70 -0.94 -7.78 36.16
N TYR A 71 -1.81 -7.61 35.17
CA TYR A 71 -3.23 -7.26 35.37
C TYR A 71 -4.15 -8.48 35.49
N LYS A 72 -3.66 -9.70 35.21
CA LYS A 72 -4.50 -10.91 35.12
C LYS A 72 -5.27 -11.22 36.42
N ASP A 73 -4.66 -10.91 37.57
CA ASP A 73 -5.20 -11.18 38.90
C ASP A 73 -6.07 -10.04 39.44
N TRP A 74 -6.15 -8.92 38.71
CA TRP A 74 -7.07 -7.85 39.06
C TRP A 74 -8.51 -8.28 38.82
N THR A 75 -9.44 -7.54 39.41
CA THR A 75 -10.86 -7.87 39.33
C THR A 75 -11.66 -6.75 38.70
N SER A 76 -12.68 -7.14 37.92
CA SER A 76 -13.67 -6.24 37.34
C SER A 76 -15.02 -6.93 37.29
N SER A 77 -16.10 -6.14 37.17
CA SER A 77 -17.44 -6.68 36.93
C SER A 77 -17.65 -7.08 35.48
N MET A 78 -16.94 -6.44 34.55
CA MET A 78 -17.10 -6.63 33.11
C MET A 78 -15.79 -6.44 32.37
N ALA A 79 -15.60 -7.24 31.32
CA ALA A 79 -14.58 -6.99 30.32
C ALA A 79 -15.16 -7.18 28.91
N ILE A 80 -14.59 -6.51 27.92
CA ILE A 80 -14.92 -6.68 26.52
C ILE A 80 -13.70 -7.30 25.86
N GLN A 81 -13.86 -8.49 25.30
CA GLN A 81 -12.82 -9.18 24.53
C GLN A 81 -13.16 -9.05 23.04
N MET A 82 -12.21 -8.59 22.25
CA MET A 82 -12.25 -8.59 20.80
C MET A 82 -11.14 -9.50 20.28
N ASN A 83 -11.49 -10.39 19.36
CA ASN A 83 -10.51 -11.11 18.55
C ASN A 83 -10.86 -10.86 17.08
N ALA A 84 -9.88 -10.49 16.27
CA ALA A 84 -10.02 -10.33 14.82
C ALA A 84 -8.80 -10.95 14.16
N SER A 85 -8.89 -11.29 12.87
CA SER A 85 -7.70 -11.67 12.11
C SER A 85 -7.66 -11.03 10.74
N VAL A 86 -6.45 -10.69 10.31
CA VAL A 86 -6.18 -10.00 9.05
C VAL A 86 -4.93 -10.54 8.38
N GLU A 87 -4.98 -10.69 7.06
CA GLU A 87 -3.84 -11.06 6.23
C GLU A 87 -3.81 -10.16 5.00
N VAL A 88 -2.64 -9.61 4.67
CA VAL A 88 -2.39 -9.05 3.33
C VAL A 88 -1.78 -10.17 2.50
N THR A 89 -2.54 -10.70 1.55
CA THR A 89 -2.09 -11.82 0.70
C THR A 89 -1.38 -11.37 -0.56
N ASP A 90 -1.72 -10.17 -1.03
CA ASP A 90 -1.03 -9.54 -2.15
C ASP A 90 -1.26 -8.03 -2.08
N MET A 91 -0.21 -7.28 -2.32
CA MET A 91 -0.30 -5.85 -2.52
C MET A 91 0.75 -5.44 -3.55
N ASN A 92 0.28 -4.77 -4.61
CA ASN A 92 1.10 -4.28 -5.70
C ASN A 92 1.04 -2.75 -5.72
N LEU A 93 2.18 -2.10 -5.56
CA LEU A 93 2.31 -0.65 -5.49
C LEU A 93 3.23 -0.12 -6.58
N GLY A 94 2.74 0.88 -7.31
CA GLY A 94 3.57 1.78 -8.11
C GLY A 94 3.91 3.02 -7.29
N VAL A 95 5.10 3.10 -6.71
CA VAL A 95 5.47 4.12 -5.71
C VAL A 95 5.91 5.44 -6.36
N PHE A 96 6.40 5.41 -7.59
CA PHE A 96 6.65 6.64 -8.36
C PHE A 96 6.36 6.38 -9.83
N GLY A 97 5.57 7.25 -10.45
CA GLY A 97 5.34 7.27 -11.89
C GLY A 97 6.51 7.87 -12.66
N TYR A 98 6.46 7.78 -13.99
CA TYR A 98 7.31 8.58 -14.86
C TYR A 98 6.61 9.90 -15.19
N THR A 99 7.35 11.02 -15.19
CA THR A 99 6.79 12.24 -15.80
C THR A 99 6.60 12.05 -17.30
N LYS A 100 5.76 12.87 -17.92
CA LYS A 100 5.56 12.86 -19.37
C LYS A 100 6.86 13.07 -20.14
N GLU A 101 7.74 13.95 -19.67
CA GLU A 101 9.05 14.19 -20.26
C GLU A 101 9.96 12.96 -20.14
N GLN A 102 9.97 12.29 -18.99
CA GLN A 102 10.74 11.07 -18.79
C GLN A 102 10.21 9.94 -19.68
N ALA A 103 8.88 9.77 -19.77
CA ALA A 103 8.25 8.80 -20.66
C ALA A 103 8.58 9.09 -22.14
N ASN A 104 8.64 10.37 -22.54
CA ASN A 104 9.06 10.76 -23.89
C ASN A 104 10.52 10.39 -24.18
N ILE A 105 11.43 10.64 -23.24
CA ILE A 105 12.86 10.31 -23.40
C ILE A 105 13.08 8.80 -23.45
N LEU A 106 12.48 8.08 -22.49
CA LEU A 106 12.60 6.62 -22.40
C LEU A 106 11.92 5.92 -23.58
N GLY A 107 10.74 6.41 -24.01
CA GLY A 107 10.01 5.86 -25.14
C GLY A 107 10.78 5.95 -26.45
N GLN A 108 11.53 7.05 -26.67
CA GLN A 108 12.43 7.20 -27.82
C GLN A 108 13.62 6.23 -27.78
N SER A 109 14.11 5.90 -26.58
CA SER A 109 15.27 5.04 -26.37
C SER A 109 14.91 3.56 -26.18
N HIS A 110 13.62 3.22 -26.18
CA HIS A 110 13.13 1.86 -25.99
C HIS A 110 13.48 0.98 -27.19
N SER A 111 13.89 -0.26 -26.95
CA SER A 111 14.36 -1.20 -27.99
C SER A 111 13.37 -1.37 -29.14
N ASN A 112 12.08 -1.55 -28.84
CA ASN A 112 11.03 -1.64 -29.86
C ASN A 112 10.94 -0.38 -30.73
N THR A 113 11.00 0.81 -30.13
CA THR A 113 10.99 2.08 -30.85
C THR A 113 12.22 2.21 -31.74
N LEU A 114 13.41 1.85 -31.22
CA LEU A 114 14.66 1.90 -31.97
C LEU A 114 14.67 0.93 -33.16
N ALA A 115 14.09 -0.26 -33.00
CA ALA A 115 13.96 -1.24 -34.08
C ALA A 115 13.09 -0.69 -35.22
N VAL A 116 11.89 -0.20 -34.89
CA VAL A 116 10.98 0.38 -35.91
C VAL A 116 11.54 1.68 -36.50
N LYS A 117 12.31 2.44 -35.73
CA LYS A 117 13.03 3.62 -36.24
C LYS A 117 14.06 3.23 -37.30
N ALA A 118 14.83 2.17 -37.07
CA ALA A 118 15.82 1.69 -38.03
C ALA A 118 15.16 1.23 -39.34
N ASP A 119 13.99 0.58 -39.26
CA ASP A 119 13.21 0.19 -40.44
C ASP A 119 12.68 1.41 -41.20
N LEU A 120 12.19 2.44 -40.50
CA LEU A 120 11.76 3.70 -41.10
C LEU A 120 12.94 4.42 -41.79
N ASP A 121 14.07 4.58 -41.11
CA ASP A 121 15.24 5.29 -41.64
C ASP A 121 15.85 4.57 -42.86
N ALA A 122 15.77 3.24 -42.91
CA ALA A 122 16.28 2.44 -44.02
C ALA A 122 15.28 2.31 -45.19
N GLY A 123 13.98 2.33 -44.89
CA GLY A 123 12.91 2.07 -45.85
C GLY A 123 12.24 3.32 -46.43
N ALA A 124 12.40 4.49 -45.80
CA ALA A 124 11.83 5.73 -46.28
C ALA A 124 12.45 6.16 -47.62
N VAL A 125 11.59 6.65 -48.51
CA VAL A 125 12.00 7.24 -49.80
C VAL A 125 12.29 8.73 -49.64
N GLY A 126 11.53 9.41 -48.77
CA GLY A 126 11.66 10.82 -48.45
C GLY A 126 12.67 11.13 -47.35
N THR A 127 12.83 12.42 -47.05
CA THR A 127 13.62 12.89 -45.91
C THR A 127 12.78 12.80 -44.64
N VAL A 128 13.14 11.87 -43.75
CA VAL A 128 12.50 11.75 -42.43
C VAL A 128 13.09 12.76 -41.45
N THR A 129 12.23 13.51 -40.78
CA THR A 129 12.57 14.39 -39.66
C THR A 129 11.86 13.96 -38.39
N TYR A 130 12.46 14.24 -37.24
CA TYR A 130 11.94 13.88 -35.92
C TYR A 130 11.84 15.16 -35.08
N ASP A 131 10.71 15.35 -34.40
CA ASP A 131 10.54 16.48 -33.47
C ASP A 131 11.19 16.24 -32.10
N ALA A 132 11.04 17.18 -31.16
CA ALA A 132 11.61 17.06 -29.82
C ALA A 132 11.01 15.91 -28.97
N ASN A 133 9.82 15.44 -29.33
CA ASN A 133 9.18 14.28 -28.74
C ASN A 133 9.51 12.99 -29.51
N GLY A 134 10.31 13.08 -30.57
CA GLY A 134 10.66 11.96 -31.44
C GLY A 134 9.57 11.60 -32.46
N VAL A 135 8.52 12.39 -32.64
CA VAL A 135 7.49 12.10 -33.66
C VAL A 135 8.09 12.30 -35.06
N ALA A 136 7.96 11.29 -35.92
CA ALA A 136 8.47 11.32 -37.27
C ALA A 136 7.50 12.00 -38.25
N THR A 137 8.07 12.73 -39.20
CA THR A 137 7.39 13.20 -40.42
C THR A 137 8.28 12.94 -41.64
N SER A 138 7.68 12.67 -42.80
CA SER A 138 8.39 12.57 -44.09
C SER A 138 7.83 13.61 -45.06
N ASP A 139 8.68 14.06 -45.99
CA ASP A 139 8.27 14.90 -47.12
C ASP A 139 7.73 14.11 -48.32
N ASP A 140 7.78 12.77 -48.27
CA ASP A 140 7.21 11.87 -49.29
C ASP A 140 5.96 11.13 -48.76
N ALA A 141 4.87 11.18 -49.54
CA ALA A 141 3.61 10.51 -49.20
C ALA A 141 3.70 8.97 -49.22
N ALA A 142 4.67 8.39 -49.92
CA ALA A 142 4.91 6.95 -49.95
C ALA A 142 5.29 6.39 -48.57
N ASP A 143 5.88 7.23 -47.71
CA ASP A 143 6.37 6.82 -46.38
C ASP A 143 5.27 6.79 -45.31
N ALA A 144 4.04 7.21 -45.64
CA ALA A 144 2.96 7.38 -44.67
C ALA A 144 2.71 6.13 -43.79
N THR A 145 2.87 4.93 -44.36
CA THR A 145 2.71 3.68 -43.61
C THR A 145 3.86 3.47 -42.62
N LEU A 146 5.11 3.64 -43.05
CA LEU A 146 6.29 3.48 -42.19
C LEU A 146 6.30 4.51 -41.06
N VAL A 147 6.01 5.78 -41.39
CA VAL A 147 5.87 6.87 -40.41
C VAL A 147 4.75 6.55 -39.42
N GLY A 148 3.60 6.08 -39.90
CA GLY A 148 2.48 5.68 -39.05
C GLY A 148 2.83 4.52 -38.11
N THR A 149 3.54 3.50 -38.59
CA THR A 149 4.01 2.37 -37.77
C THR A 149 4.99 2.83 -36.69
N TYR A 150 5.95 3.69 -37.04
CA TYR A 150 6.89 4.25 -36.08
C TYR A 150 6.18 5.11 -35.01
N ASN A 151 5.37 6.09 -35.42
CA ASN A 151 4.68 6.98 -34.48
C ASN A 151 3.70 6.21 -33.59
N GLY A 152 2.97 5.25 -34.14
CA GLY A 152 2.08 4.39 -33.35
C GLY A 152 2.83 3.52 -32.34
N THR A 153 4.00 3.00 -32.70
CA THR A 153 4.85 2.24 -31.77
C THR A 153 5.39 3.16 -30.67
N LEU A 154 5.90 4.33 -31.04
CA LEU A 154 6.43 5.32 -30.12
C LEU A 154 5.36 5.75 -29.10
N ASP A 155 4.15 6.07 -29.56
CA ASP A 155 3.04 6.49 -28.70
C ASP A 155 2.59 5.36 -27.78
N SER A 156 2.50 4.13 -28.29
CA SER A 156 2.16 2.97 -27.45
C SER A 156 3.21 2.72 -26.36
N VAL A 157 4.49 2.85 -26.67
CA VAL A 157 5.58 2.68 -25.70
C VAL A 157 5.55 3.81 -24.67
N LYS A 158 5.42 5.06 -25.11
CA LYS A 158 5.32 6.22 -24.20
C LYS A 158 4.16 6.10 -23.25
N ASN A 159 2.98 5.71 -23.75
CA ASN A 159 1.80 5.52 -22.91
C ASN A 159 2.02 4.38 -21.91
N THR A 160 2.68 3.29 -22.31
CA THR A 160 3.02 2.18 -21.40
C THR A 160 3.97 2.64 -20.28
N ILE A 161 4.97 3.47 -20.61
CA ILE A 161 5.91 4.00 -19.61
C ILE A 161 5.22 5.02 -18.71
N ALA A 162 4.44 5.95 -19.27
CA ALA A 162 3.74 6.99 -18.52
C ALA A 162 2.68 6.42 -17.57
N THR A 163 1.96 5.37 -17.99
CA THR A 163 0.96 4.69 -17.16
C THR A 163 1.58 3.65 -16.20
N GLY A 164 2.83 3.25 -16.45
CA GLY A 164 3.62 2.39 -15.58
C GLY A 164 4.27 3.15 -14.42
N SER A 165 5.06 2.45 -13.63
CA SER A 165 5.77 3.05 -12.50
C SER A 165 7.28 2.86 -12.61
N ALA A 166 8.00 3.94 -12.35
CA ALA A 166 9.45 3.98 -12.25
C ALA A 166 9.96 3.13 -11.09
N ILE A 167 9.24 3.12 -9.96
CA ILE A 167 9.48 2.21 -8.84
C ILE A 167 8.22 1.39 -8.59
N GLN A 168 8.36 0.08 -8.62
CA GLN A 168 7.30 -0.90 -8.40
C GLN A 168 7.68 -1.81 -7.23
N VAL A 169 6.71 -2.11 -6.39
CA VAL A 169 6.80 -3.09 -5.32
C VAL A 169 5.66 -4.06 -5.53
N SER A 170 5.95 -5.35 -5.69
CA SER A 170 4.97 -6.37 -6.05
C SER A 170 5.01 -7.55 -5.08
N GLY A 171 3.87 -8.21 -4.92
CA GLY A 171 3.74 -9.38 -4.06
C GLY A 171 3.99 -9.05 -2.59
N VAL A 172 3.56 -7.87 -2.12
CA VAL A 172 3.72 -7.53 -0.71
C VAL A 172 2.74 -8.37 0.11
N THR A 173 3.26 -9.11 1.08
CA THR A 173 2.48 -9.92 2.01
C THR A 173 2.72 -9.46 3.44
N VAL A 174 1.68 -9.56 4.26
CA VAL A 174 1.75 -9.33 5.70
C VAL A 174 0.90 -10.41 6.37
N SER A 175 1.57 -11.36 7.01
CA SER A 175 0.96 -12.58 7.54
C SER A 175 1.51 -12.90 8.93
N ALA A 176 0.87 -13.82 9.65
CA ALA A 176 1.40 -14.32 10.91
C ALA A 176 2.74 -15.04 10.66
N ALA A 177 3.65 -15.05 11.64
CA ALA A 177 4.96 -15.70 11.51
C ALA A 177 4.91 -17.22 11.22
N GLY A 178 3.74 -17.86 11.39
CA GLY A 178 3.47 -19.25 11.01
C GLY A 178 2.77 -19.43 9.67
N GLY A 179 2.56 -18.33 8.93
CA GLY A 179 1.68 -18.22 7.77
C GLY A 179 0.22 -17.97 8.14
N GLY A 180 -0.53 -17.37 7.20
CA GLY A 180 -1.96 -17.06 7.37
C GLY A 180 -2.22 -15.73 8.08
N ALA A 181 -3.46 -15.53 8.53
CA ALA A 181 -3.90 -14.27 9.12
C ALA A 181 -3.28 -14.02 10.51
N ILE A 182 -2.95 -12.75 10.76
CA ILE A 182 -2.47 -12.23 12.04
C ILE A 182 -3.63 -12.12 13.00
N ASP A 183 -3.49 -12.67 14.21
CA ASP A 183 -4.49 -12.54 15.26
C ASP A 183 -4.33 -11.22 16.04
N LEU A 184 -5.41 -10.43 16.06
CA LEU A 184 -5.55 -9.18 16.77
C LEU A 184 -6.43 -9.41 18.00
N ASN A 185 -5.80 -9.54 19.17
CA ASN A 185 -6.49 -9.75 20.44
C ASN A 185 -6.52 -8.46 21.26
N GLN A 186 -7.70 -8.02 21.67
CA GLN A 186 -7.88 -6.85 22.53
C GLN A 186 -8.79 -7.19 23.70
N VAL A 187 -8.43 -6.76 24.91
CA VAL A 187 -9.31 -6.83 26.09
C VAL A 187 -9.42 -5.46 26.72
N ILE A 188 -10.66 -5.01 26.93
CA ILE A 188 -10.98 -3.75 27.59
C ILE A 188 -11.66 -4.06 28.92
N TRP A 189 -11.23 -3.44 30.01
CA TRP A 189 -11.90 -3.56 31.31
C TRP A 189 -11.88 -2.23 32.06
N ALA A 190 -12.74 -2.13 33.07
CA ALA A 190 -12.75 -1.00 33.97
C ALA A 190 -12.42 -1.46 35.40
N VAL A 191 -11.62 -0.67 36.09
CA VAL A 191 -11.35 -0.84 37.53
C VAL A 191 -12.00 0.33 38.25
N GLY A 192 -12.91 0.01 39.17
CA GLY A 192 -13.58 1.02 40.00
C GLY A 192 -12.64 1.68 41.00
N GLY A 193 -13.00 2.88 41.46
CA GLY A 193 -12.23 3.66 42.45
C GLY A 193 -12.22 5.15 42.09
N ASP A 194 -11.46 5.93 42.86
CA ASP A 194 -11.29 7.36 42.65
C ASP A 194 -9.98 7.64 41.90
N ALA A 195 -10.07 8.16 40.67
CA ALA A 195 -8.91 8.44 39.81
C ALA A 195 -8.12 9.67 40.25
N SER A 196 -8.70 10.53 41.11
CA SER A 196 -8.04 11.74 41.61
C SER A 196 -7.01 11.46 42.71
N VAL A 197 -7.04 10.26 43.30
CA VAL A 197 -6.11 9.85 44.37
C VAL A 197 -4.77 9.41 43.78
N ALA A 198 -3.68 9.97 44.29
CA ALA A 198 -2.33 9.57 43.90
C ALA A 198 -2.10 8.06 44.13
N GLY A 199 -1.61 7.36 43.11
CA GLY A 199 -1.40 5.91 43.14
C GLY A 199 -2.65 5.05 42.91
N SER A 200 -3.80 5.67 42.64
CA SER A 200 -5.02 4.95 42.26
C SER A 200 -4.82 4.10 41.01
N THR A 201 -5.46 2.94 40.94
CA THR A 201 -5.54 2.04 39.78
C THR A 201 -6.88 2.11 39.04
N SER A 202 -7.74 3.07 39.41
CA SER A 202 -9.06 3.21 38.78
C SER A 202 -8.99 3.76 37.35
N GLY A 203 -9.85 3.28 36.47
CA GLY A 203 -9.91 3.74 35.09
C GLY A 203 -10.25 2.64 34.12
N VAL A 204 -10.22 2.99 32.83
CA VAL A 204 -10.44 2.04 31.74
C VAL A 204 -9.09 1.59 31.23
N TYR A 205 -8.92 0.29 31.07
CA TYR A 205 -7.71 -0.32 30.57
C TYR A 205 -7.99 -1.01 29.26
N ILE A 206 -7.02 -0.94 28.36
CA ILE A 206 -7.04 -1.58 27.06
C ILE A 206 -5.74 -2.37 26.94
N GLN A 207 -5.85 -3.70 26.90
CA GLN A 207 -4.73 -4.58 26.59
C GLN A 207 -4.84 -5.03 25.14
N LEU A 208 -3.78 -4.80 24.38
CA LEU A 208 -3.57 -5.36 23.04
C LEU A 208 -2.59 -6.53 23.19
N GLY A 209 -2.92 -7.68 22.60
CA GLY A 209 -2.08 -8.87 22.55
C GLY A 209 -0.81 -8.63 21.75
N ALA A 210 0.19 -9.49 21.97
CA ALA A 210 1.36 -9.52 21.10
C ALA A 210 0.96 -10.00 19.70
N MET A 211 1.70 -9.56 18.69
CA MET A 211 1.54 -9.98 17.30
C MET A 211 2.90 -10.33 16.74
N ASP A 212 3.00 -11.50 16.11
CA ASP A 212 4.22 -11.93 15.41
C ASP A 212 3.89 -12.03 13.93
N MET A 213 4.63 -11.28 13.11
CA MET A 213 4.32 -11.10 11.70
C MET A 213 5.53 -11.36 10.83
N ASP A 214 5.26 -11.86 9.63
CA ASP A 214 6.21 -11.87 8.53
C ASP A 214 5.74 -10.89 7.45
N ILE A 215 6.69 -10.14 6.89
CA ILE A 215 6.47 -9.23 5.77
C ILE A 215 7.30 -9.69 4.59
N GLY A 216 6.64 -10.11 3.51
CA GLY A 216 7.27 -10.49 2.26
C GLY A 216 7.11 -9.43 1.19
N VAL A 217 8.08 -9.33 0.29
CA VAL A 217 8.03 -8.57 -0.95
C VAL A 217 8.68 -9.40 -2.04
N ASP A 218 7.89 -9.88 -2.99
CA ASP A 218 8.39 -10.75 -4.07
C ASP A 218 9.36 -10.02 -5.00
N ALA A 219 9.05 -8.77 -5.35
CA ALA A 219 9.91 -7.99 -6.23
C ALA A 219 9.84 -6.49 -5.95
N ILE A 220 11.00 -5.86 -5.93
CA ILE A 220 11.16 -4.42 -6.03
C ILE A 220 11.79 -4.15 -7.38
N ALA A 221 11.16 -3.36 -8.24
CA ALA A 221 11.70 -2.99 -9.54
C ALA A 221 11.93 -1.48 -9.64
N ILE A 222 13.06 -1.12 -10.24
CA ILE A 222 13.39 0.26 -10.61
C ILE A 222 13.68 0.27 -12.11
N GLY A 223 12.99 1.12 -12.86
CA GLY A 223 13.21 1.18 -14.30
C GLY A 223 12.73 -0.06 -15.06
N GLY A 224 11.76 -0.80 -14.50
CA GLY A 224 11.28 -2.07 -15.05
C GLY A 224 12.20 -3.27 -14.81
N SER A 225 13.35 -3.07 -14.14
CA SER A 225 14.25 -4.17 -13.75
C SER A 225 14.13 -4.43 -12.26
N SER A 226 13.94 -5.70 -11.88
CA SER A 226 13.95 -6.09 -10.47
C SER A 226 15.34 -5.86 -9.87
N ILE A 227 15.38 -5.26 -8.67
CA ILE A 227 16.57 -5.12 -7.84
C ILE A 227 16.61 -6.17 -6.71
N GLY A 228 15.60 -7.06 -6.64
CA GLY A 228 15.52 -8.14 -5.67
C GLY A 228 14.18 -8.17 -4.94
N SER A 229 14.16 -8.98 -3.88
CA SER A 229 13.04 -9.19 -2.96
C SER A 229 13.44 -8.74 -1.54
N LEU A 230 12.46 -8.63 -0.65
CA LEU A 230 12.65 -8.41 0.78
C LEU A 230 11.83 -9.42 1.56
N GLU A 231 12.39 -9.93 2.64
CA GLU A 231 11.68 -10.77 3.58
C GLU A 231 12.08 -10.34 4.99
N ILE A 232 11.09 -10.02 5.82
CA ILE A 232 11.25 -9.72 7.23
C ILE A 232 10.48 -10.80 7.98
N ASN A 233 11.21 -11.68 8.66
CA ASN A 233 10.64 -12.78 9.41
C ASN A 233 10.73 -12.54 10.91
N GLY A 234 9.68 -12.92 11.64
CA GLY A 234 9.60 -12.80 13.08
C GLY A 234 9.62 -11.33 13.54
N LEU A 235 8.88 -10.45 12.85
CA LEU A 235 8.63 -9.11 13.37
C LEU A 235 7.68 -9.23 14.56
N GLU A 236 8.26 -9.21 15.76
CA GLU A 236 7.52 -9.29 17.02
C GLU A 236 7.08 -7.89 17.48
N LEU A 237 5.78 -7.69 17.62
CA LEU A 237 5.19 -6.55 18.30
C LEU A 237 4.72 -6.99 19.68
N ALA A 238 5.45 -6.55 20.70
CA ALA A 238 5.05 -6.81 22.08
C ALA A 238 3.66 -6.23 22.37
N GLY A 239 2.82 -7.02 23.03
CA GLY A 239 1.52 -6.55 23.51
C GLY A 239 1.69 -5.36 24.46
N MET A 240 0.68 -4.49 24.53
CA MET A 240 0.70 -3.34 25.43
C MET A 240 -0.56 -3.26 26.27
N THR A 241 -0.48 -2.60 27.42
CA THR A 241 -1.65 -2.21 28.20
C THR A 241 -1.64 -0.70 28.39
N GLN A 242 -2.68 -0.05 27.90
CA GLN A 242 -2.92 1.38 28.10
C GLN A 242 -4.00 1.58 29.16
N ARG A 243 -3.78 2.54 30.05
CA ARG A 243 -4.81 3.05 30.97
C ARG A 243 -5.29 4.41 30.50
N ILE A 244 -6.60 4.58 30.41
CA ILE A 244 -7.31 5.82 30.14
C ILE A 244 -7.91 6.31 31.46
N TYR A 245 -7.53 7.51 31.86
CA TYR A 245 -8.12 8.19 33.02
C TYR A 245 -9.39 8.92 32.57
N GLY A 246 -10.49 8.67 33.28
CA GLY A 246 -11.63 9.59 33.23
C GLY A 246 -11.28 10.83 34.05
N HIS A 247 -11.47 12.02 33.48
CA HIS A 247 -11.46 13.27 34.24
C HIS A 247 -12.74 13.43 35.05
#